data_AF-A0A2V1NUJ2-F1
#
_entry.id   AF-A0A2V1NUJ2-F1
#
_cell.length_a   1.000
_cell.length_b   1.000
_cell.length_c   1.000
_cell.angle_alpha   90.00
_cell.angle_beta   90.00
_cell.angle_gamma   90.00
#
_symmetry.space_group_name_H-M   'P 1'
#
loop_
_entity.id
_entity.type
_entity.pdbx_description
1 polymer ?
#
loop_
_entity_poly.entity_id
_entity_poly.type
_entity_poly.pdbx_seq_one_letter_code
_entity_poly.pdbx_strand_id
1 'polypeptide(L)' 'MTGRPITGEARIRLRARAADLYVAGATIHSVRHQLGLSYGTTRTLLLEAGVHLRRPGGWRTTSFTTGT' A
#
# COMPACT_ATOMS: atom_id res chain seq x y z
N MET A 1 -0.64 12.61 9.27
CA MET A 1 -2.11 12.61 9.10
C MET A 1 -2.67 11.38 9.80
N THR A 2 -3.24 11.58 10.99
CA THR A 2 -3.64 10.50 11.90
C THR A 2 -5.01 9.96 11.48
N GLY A 3 -4.99 8.92 10.64
CA GLY A 3 -6.21 8.16 10.33
C GLY A 3 -6.69 7.45 11.60
N ARG A 4 -7.99 7.54 11.87
CA ARG A 4 -8.67 6.83 12.96
C ARG A 4 -8.18 5.37 13.01
N PRO A 5 -7.76 4.85 14.17
CA PRO A 5 -7.19 3.51 14.24
C PRO A 5 -8.26 2.52 13.78
N ILE A 6 -7.94 1.79 12.71
CA ILE A 6 -8.75 0.68 12.24
C ILE A 6 -8.55 -0.42 13.30
N THR A 7 -9.54 -0.64 14.15
CA THR A 7 -9.49 -1.63 15.23
C THR A 7 -9.34 -3.05 14.70
N GLY A 8 -8.83 -3.96 15.54
CA GLY A 8 -8.26 -5.27 15.16
C GLY A 8 -9.08 -6.08 14.15
N GLU A 9 -10.37 -6.30 14.39
CA GLU A 9 -11.20 -7.07 13.45
C GLU A 9 -11.44 -6.37 12.11
N ALA A 10 -11.61 -5.05 12.12
CA ALA A 10 -11.72 -4.27 10.89
C ALA A 10 -10.40 -4.30 10.10
N ARG A 11 -9.26 -4.28 10.80
CA ARG A 11 -7.93 -4.43 10.18
C ARG A 11 -7.78 -5.81 9.55
N ILE A 12 -8.21 -6.86 10.24
CA ILE A 12 -8.15 -8.25 9.77
C ILE A 12 -9.02 -8.46 8.51
N ARG A 13 -10.21 -7.86 8.46
CA ARG A 13 -11.07 -7.95 7.27
C ARG A 13 -10.49 -7.15 6.09
N LEU A 14 -9.97 -5.95 6.35
CA LEU A 14 -9.38 -5.12 5.31
C LEU A 14 -8.09 -5.72 4.73
N ARG A 15 -7.22 -6.34 5.55
CA ARG A 15 -6.02 -7.03 5.03
C ARG A 15 -6.39 -8.19 4.12
N ALA A 16 -7.37 -9.01 4.50
CA ALA A 16 -7.79 -10.18 3.72
C ALA A 16 -8.38 -9.71 2.39
N ARG A 17 -9.25 -8.72 2.43
CA ARG A 17 -9.87 -8.15 1.21
C ARG A 17 -8.84 -7.50 0.29
N ALA A 18 -7.84 -6.79 0.84
CA ALA A 18 -6.77 -6.20 0.06
C ALA A 18 -5.93 -7.28 -0.65
N ALA A 19 -5.60 -8.37 0.05
CA ALA A 19 -4.86 -9.49 -0.50
C ALA A 19 -5.64 -10.18 -1.64
N ASP A 20 -6.92 -10.50 -1.43
CA ASP A 20 -7.77 -11.12 -2.45
C ASP A 20 -7.82 -10.30 -3.73
N LEU A 21 -8.02 -8.98 -3.60
CA LEU A 21 -8.07 -8.08 -4.75
C LEU A 21 -6.73 -8.04 -5.48
N TYR A 22 -5.62 -8.01 -4.75
CA TYR A 22 -4.30 -7.99 -5.37
C TYR A 22 -3.96 -9.32 -6.07
N VAL A 23 -4.29 -10.45 -5.45
CA VAL A 23 -4.12 -11.79 -6.03
C VAL A 23 -5.00 -11.97 -7.27
N ALA A 24 -6.21 -11.39 -7.29
CA ALA A 24 -7.07 -11.34 -8.47
C ALA A 24 -6.51 -10.46 -9.61
N GLY A 25 -5.33 -9.86 -9.45
CA GLY A 25 -4.67 -9.03 -10.46
C GLY A 25 -4.98 -7.53 -10.36
N ALA A 26 -5.67 -7.07 -9.32
CA ALA A 26 -5.91 -5.65 -9.14
C ALA A 26 -4.62 -4.92 -8.74
N THR A 27 -4.42 -3.73 -9.29
CA THR A 27 -3.29 -2.86 -8.91
C THR A 27 -3.53 -2.23 -7.54
N ILE A 28 -2.47 -1.82 -6.84
CA ILE A 28 -2.55 -1.11 -5.55
C ILE A 28 -3.48 0.12 -5.64
N HIS A 29 -3.47 0.81 -6.80
CA HIS A 29 -4.35 1.95 -7.06
C HIS A 29 -5.82 1.56 -7.20
N SER A 30 -6.14 0.38 -7.72
CA SER A 30 -7.51 -0.13 -7.76
C SER A 30 -7.94 -0.59 -6.37
N VAL A 31 -7.09 -1.32 -5.65
CA VAL A 31 -7.36 -1.78 -4.28
C VAL A 31 -7.65 -0.61 -3.33
N ARG A 32 -6.85 0.47 -3.37
CA ARG A 32 -7.10 1.65 -2.53
C ARG A 32 -8.45 2.31 -2.84
N HIS A 33 -8.84 2.36 -4.12
CA HIS A 33 -10.08 3.00 -4.56
C HIS A 33 -11.28 2.18 -4.11
N GLN A 34 -11.21 0.85 -4.25
CA GLN A 34 -12.25 -0.06 -3.81
C GLN A 34 -12.41 -0.10 -2.28
N LEU A 35 -11.32 0.07 -1.52
CA LEU A 35 -11.36 0.09 -0.06
C LEU A 35 -11.56 1.49 0.52
N GLY A 36 -11.54 2.55 -0.29
CA GLY A 36 -11.60 3.94 0.18
C GLY A 36 -10.43 4.34 1.08
N LEU A 37 -9.26 3.69 0.90
CA LEU A 37 -8.09 3.87 1.77
C LEU A 37 -7.01 4.73 1.12
N SER A 38 -6.20 5.36 1.97
CA SER A 38 -4.99 6.04 1.54
C SER A 38 -3.95 5.05 1.03
N TYR A 39 -3.15 5.46 0.05
CA TYR A 39 -2.10 4.63 -0.56
C TYR A 39 -1.14 4.03 0.48
N GLY A 40 -0.70 4.82 1.47
CA GLY A 40 0.15 4.35 2.56
C GLY A 40 -0.51 3.24 3.39
N THR A 41 -1.79 3.42 3.74
CA THR A 41 -2.56 2.44 4.51
C THR A 41 -2.78 1.14 3.73
N THR A 42 -3.15 1.23 2.45
CA THR A 42 -3.29 0.07 1.56
C THR A 42 -1.97 -0.66 1.38
N ARG A 43 -0.86 0.08 1.20
CA ARG A 43 0.48 -0.50 1.09
C ARG A 43 0.86 -1.26 2.35
N THR A 44 0.63 -0.68 3.53
CA THR A 44 0.90 -1.37 4.80
C THR A 44 0.03 -2.62 4.97
N LEU A 45 -1.25 -2.56 4.61
CA LEU A 45 -2.14 -3.73 4.67
C LEU A 45 -1.71 -4.87 3.74
N LEU A 46 -1.27 -4.55 2.53
CA LEU A 46 -0.76 -5.55 1.58
C LEU A 46 0.54 -6.17 2.09
N LEU A 47 1.45 -5.38 2.67
CA LEU A 47 2.68 -5.89 3.28
C LEU A 47 2.40 -6.76 4.51
N GLU A 48 1.47 -6.35 5.38
CA GLU A 48 1.01 -7.15 6.53
C GLU A 48 0.33 -8.46 6.11
N ALA A 49 -0.35 -8.48 4.96
CA ALA A 49 -0.93 -9.67 4.38
C ALA A 49 0.10 -10.62 3.74
N GLY A 50 1.40 -10.26 3.76
CA GLY A 50 2.46 -11.07 3.16
C GLY A 50 2.53 -10.97 1.63
N VAL A 51 1.84 -10.01 1.03
CA VAL A 51 1.89 -9.79 -0.41
C VAL A 51 3.23 -9.15 -0.77
N HIS A 52 4.03 -9.87 -1.56
CA HIS A 52 5.25 -9.34 -2.16
C HIS A 52 4.90 -8.29 -3.23
N LEU A 53 4.74 -7.05 -2.79
CA LEU A 53 4.54 -5.92 -3.69
C LEU A 53 5.68 -5.89 -4.71
N ARG A 54 5.33 -6.01 -6.00
CA ARG A 54 6.25 -5.69 -7.10
C ARG A 54 6.87 -4.33 -6.79
N ARG A 55 8.20 -4.30 -6.58
CA ARG A 55 8.93 -3.12 -6.09
C ARG A 55 8.47 -1.90 -6.90
N PRO A 56 7.90 -0.85 -6.26
CA PRO A 56 7.78 0.42 -6.94
C PRO A 56 9.20 0.83 -7.35
N GLY A 57 9.37 1.15 -8.63
CA GLY A 57 10.65 1.50 -9.24
C GLY A 57 11.48 2.41 -8.33
N GLY A 58 12.78 2.12 -8.27
CA GLY A 58 13.73 2.70 -7.33
C GLY A 58 13.54 4.19 -7.10
N TRP A 59 13.66 4.55 -5.83
CA TRP A 59 14.11 5.86 -5.36
C TRP A 59 14.88 6.64 -6.44
N ARG A 60 14.38 7.86 -6.71
CA ARG A 60 15.06 8.84 -7.54
C ARG A 60 16.35 9.21 -6.81
N THR A 61 17.50 8.81 -7.33
CA THR A 61 18.78 9.39 -6.92
C THR A 61 18.77 10.86 -7.30
N THR A 62 18.48 11.74 -6.34
CA THR A 62 18.76 13.17 -6.48
C THR A 62 20.26 13.35 -6.34
N SER A 63 20.99 13.25 -7.46
CA SER A 63 22.34 13.76 -7.56
C SER A 63 22.24 15.28 -7.66
N PHE A 64 22.45 15.98 -6.55
CA PHE A 64 22.76 17.41 -6.59
C PHE A 64 24.28 17.53 -6.72
N THR A 65 24.78 17.50 -7.94
CA THR A 65 26.16 17.93 -8.25
C THR A 65 26.13 19.45 -8.30
N THR A 66 26.52 20.11 -7.21
CA THR A 66 26.92 21.52 -7.28
C THR A 66 28.39 21.55 -7.65
N GLY A 67 28.67 21.84 -8.91
CA GLY A 67 29.97 22.33 -9.36
C GLY A 67 29.91 23.85 -9.43
N THR A 68 30.84 24.51 -8.74
CA THR A 68 31.71 25.63 -9.15
C THR A 68 32.35 26.18 -7.89
#